data_AF-A0A654FPC8-F1
#
_entry.id   AF-A0A654FPC8-F1
#
_cell.length_a   1.000
_cell.length_b   1.000
_cell.length_c   1.000
_cell.angle_alpha   90.00
_cell.angle_beta   90.00
_cell.angle_gamma   90.00
#
_symmetry.space_group_name_H-M   'P 1'
#
loop_
_entity.id
_entity.type
_entity.pdbx_description
1 polymer ?
#
loop_
_entity_poly.entity_id
_entity_poly.type
_entity_poly.pdbx_seq_one_letter_code
_entity_poly.pdbx_strand_id
1 'polypeptide(L)'
;MGSAGVATLREKHEKEVENLTLTTQPLNTLKLFVEATIQYIKRSISYLLAHGGWFILITTLLVVSGGLLVTVDGPHGKHVEEVLEYVRYGLWWIALGVASSIGLGSGLHTFVLYLGPHIALFTLKATLCGRVDLKSAPYDTIQLKRVPSWLDKSCSEFGPPLMISAAGSRVPLTSILPQVQLEAILWGIGTALGELPPYFISRAASISGSTVDGMEELDGSSTEDSGFMATHLNRVKRWLLTHSQHLNFFTVLVLASVPNPLFDLAGIMCGQFGIPFWEFFLATLIGKAIIKTHIQTIFIICVCNNQLLDWMENELIWILSHVPGLASMLPGLTAKLHAMKEKYIDAPSPVPSHIKVKKWDFSFASIWNGIVWLMLLNFFVKIVTATAQRHLKKKQEKEMATLTHSD
;
A
#
# COMPACT_ATOMS: atom_id res chain seq x y z
N MET A 1 15.37 28.11 40.30
CA MET A 1 14.28 27.16 40.58
C MET A 1 14.90 25.85 41.07
N GLY A 2 14.57 25.36 42.27
CA GLY A 2 15.19 24.13 42.80
C GLY A 2 14.86 22.88 41.97
N SER A 3 15.71 21.85 42.03
CA SER A 3 15.55 20.54 41.34
C SER A 3 14.12 19.96 41.45
N ALA A 4 13.49 20.10 42.63
CA ALA A 4 12.11 19.66 42.85
C ALA A 4 11.07 20.42 42.00
N GLY A 5 11.23 21.73 41.81
CA GLY A 5 10.29 22.55 41.03
C GLY A 5 10.37 22.29 39.52
N VAL A 6 11.57 21.94 39.02
CA VAL A 6 11.76 21.53 37.62
C VAL A 6 11.07 20.19 37.34
N ALA A 7 11.16 19.24 38.28
CA ALA A 7 10.46 17.95 38.18
C ALA A 7 8.94 18.11 38.17
N THR A 8 8.37 18.97 39.04
CA THR A 8 6.93 19.22 39.06
C THR A 8 6.42 19.90 37.79
N LEU A 9 7.22 20.82 37.23
CA LEU A 9 6.90 21.50 35.96
C LEU A 9 6.88 20.51 34.79
N ARG A 10 7.84 19.57 34.77
CA ARG A 10 7.93 18.53 33.74
C ARG A 10 6.75 17.57 33.79
N GLU A 11 6.32 17.15 34.98
CA GLU A 11 5.14 16.30 35.15
C GLU A 11 3.86 17.01 34.68
N LYS A 12 3.75 18.33 34.95
CA LYS A 12 2.65 19.14 34.44
C LYS A 12 2.67 19.24 32.90
N HIS A 13 3.84 19.44 32.32
CA HIS A 13 4.02 19.49 30.86
C HIS A 13 3.64 18.17 30.18
N GLU A 14 4.01 17.02 30.76
CA GLU A 14 3.64 15.69 30.26
C GLU A 14 2.12 15.50 30.27
N LYS A 15 1.45 15.83 31.39
CA LYS A 15 -0.03 15.77 31.48
C LYS A 15 -0.75 16.70 30.51
N GLU A 16 -0.18 17.87 30.22
CA GLU A 16 -0.74 18.79 29.22
C GLU A 16 -0.62 18.24 27.79
N VAL A 17 0.49 17.55 27.47
CA VAL A 17 0.70 16.92 26.16
C VAL A 17 -0.23 15.72 25.97
N GLU A 18 -0.37 14.87 27.00
CA GLU A 18 -1.27 13.70 26.95
C GLU A 18 -2.74 14.12 26.79
N ASN A 19 -3.17 15.18 27.48
CA ASN A 19 -4.53 15.72 27.36
C ASN A 19 -4.78 16.49 26.05
N LEU A 20 -3.75 16.79 25.26
CA LEU A 20 -3.91 17.52 24.00
C LEU A 20 -4.23 16.54 22.87
N THR A 21 -5.51 16.22 22.70
CA THR A 21 -6.00 15.41 21.58
C THR A 21 -7.14 16.12 20.84
N LEU A 22 -7.38 15.74 19.59
CA LEU A 22 -8.49 16.30 18.81
C LEU A 22 -9.87 16.02 19.43
N THR A 23 -9.98 14.96 20.24
CA THR A 23 -11.23 14.56 20.92
C THR A 23 -11.43 15.28 22.26
N THR A 24 -10.35 15.57 23.00
CA THR A 24 -10.42 16.25 24.29
C THR A 24 -10.38 17.78 24.17
N GLN A 25 -9.52 18.33 23.32
CA GLN A 25 -9.31 19.77 23.12
C GLN A 25 -9.19 20.13 21.63
N PRO A 26 -10.29 20.09 20.86
CA PRO A 26 -10.25 20.24 19.40
C PRO A 26 -9.67 21.58 18.93
N LEU A 27 -10.11 22.70 19.53
CA LEU A 27 -9.71 24.05 19.10
C LEU A 27 -8.24 24.35 19.40
N ASN A 28 -7.76 23.96 20.59
CA ASN A 28 -6.36 24.16 20.99
C ASN A 28 -5.43 23.28 20.15
N THR A 29 -5.80 22.01 19.94
CA THR A 29 -5.03 21.08 19.11
C THR A 29 -4.93 21.60 17.67
N LEU A 30 -6.04 22.07 17.09
CA LEU A 30 -6.05 22.62 15.74
C LEU A 30 -5.22 23.91 15.63
N LYS A 31 -5.30 24.80 16.63
CA LYS A 31 -4.49 26.04 16.67
C LYS A 31 -3.00 25.73 16.68
N LEU A 32 -2.56 24.81 17.55
CA LEU A 32 -1.16 24.39 17.65
C LEU A 32 -0.69 23.68 16.37
N PHE A 33 -1.56 22.86 15.77
CA PHE A 33 -1.29 22.24 14.47
C PHE A 33 -1.08 23.27 13.36
N VAL A 34 -1.94 24.28 13.25
CA VAL A 34 -1.82 25.35 12.25
C VAL A 34 -0.53 26.16 12.47
N GLU A 35 -0.22 26.51 13.71
CA GLU A 35 1.01 27.23 14.04
C GLU A 35 2.26 26.43 13.66
N ALA A 36 2.28 25.14 14.02
CA ALA A 36 3.35 24.21 13.63
C ALA A 36 3.49 24.12 12.11
N THR A 37 2.37 23.97 11.40
CA THR A 37 2.34 23.83 9.94
C THR A 37 2.89 25.09 9.27
N ILE A 38 2.48 26.28 9.71
CA ILE A 38 3.01 27.55 9.21
C ILE A 38 4.51 27.67 9.48
N GLN A 39 5.00 27.29 10.67
CA GLN A 39 6.43 27.31 10.97
C GLN A 39 7.23 26.36 10.08
N TYR A 40 6.74 25.14 9.85
CA TYR A 40 7.40 24.19 8.95
C TYR A 40 7.40 24.70 7.51
N ILE A 41 6.28 25.23 7.02
CA ILE A 41 6.19 25.82 5.68
C ILE A 41 7.18 26.98 5.55
N LYS A 42 7.21 27.91 6.50
CA LYS A 42 8.16 29.04 6.49
C LYS A 42 9.61 28.56 6.48
N ARG A 43 9.96 27.58 7.33
CA ARG A 43 11.31 27.04 7.40
C ARG A 43 11.72 26.34 6.09
N SER A 44 10.81 25.57 5.50
CA SER A 44 11.02 24.92 4.20
C SER A 44 11.17 25.94 3.08
N ILE A 45 10.33 26.98 3.05
CA ILE A 45 10.43 28.07 2.06
C ILE A 45 11.75 28.82 2.23
N SER A 46 12.14 29.19 3.46
CA SER A 46 13.41 29.86 3.72
C SER A 46 14.61 28.99 3.34
N TYR A 47 14.56 27.68 3.60
CA TYR A 47 15.61 26.75 3.19
C TYR A 47 15.70 26.62 1.66
N LEU A 48 14.56 26.48 0.98
CA LEU A 48 14.51 26.43 -0.48
C LEU A 48 14.98 27.75 -1.11
N LEU A 49 14.64 28.90 -0.52
CA LEU A 49 15.14 30.21 -0.98
C LEU A 49 16.63 30.38 -0.73
N ALA A 50 17.15 29.90 0.41
CA ALA A 50 18.55 30.06 0.79
C ALA A 50 19.51 29.07 0.09
N HIS A 51 19.05 27.88 -0.31
CA HIS A 51 19.90 26.84 -0.93
C HIS A 51 19.43 26.39 -2.31
N GLY A 52 18.22 26.78 -2.73
CA GLY A 52 17.54 26.25 -3.90
C GLY A 52 17.09 27.30 -4.89
N GLY A 53 17.73 28.47 -4.98
CA GLY A 53 17.34 29.52 -5.95
C GLY A 53 17.18 28.97 -7.37
N TRP A 54 18.08 28.09 -7.82
CA TRP A 54 17.97 27.43 -9.13
C TRP A 54 16.86 26.37 -9.17
N PHE A 55 16.66 25.63 -8.09
CA PHE A 55 15.57 24.64 -7.97
C PHE A 55 14.19 25.32 -8.00
N ILE A 56 14.01 26.42 -7.26
CA ILE A 56 12.80 27.25 -7.30
C ILE A 56 12.59 27.79 -8.71
N LEU A 57 13.63 28.32 -9.35
CA LEU A 57 13.51 28.88 -10.70
C LEU A 57 13.10 27.81 -11.72
N ILE A 58 13.70 26.62 -11.68
CA ILE A 58 13.32 25.46 -12.53
C ILE A 58 11.88 25.00 -12.24
N THR A 59 11.50 24.88 -10.96
CA THR A 59 10.16 24.44 -10.56
C THR A 59 9.10 25.45 -10.99
N THR A 60 9.38 26.75 -10.82
CA THR A 60 8.47 27.83 -11.21
C THR A 60 8.34 27.89 -12.73
N LEU A 61 9.44 27.73 -13.47
CA LEU A 61 9.44 27.67 -14.93
C LEU A 61 8.62 26.48 -15.44
N LEU A 62 8.77 25.31 -14.82
CA LEU A 62 7.99 24.11 -15.14
C LEU A 62 6.49 24.29 -14.85
N VAL A 63 6.14 24.89 -13.70
CA VAL A 63 4.73 25.14 -13.33
C VAL A 63 4.11 26.18 -14.25
N VAL A 64 4.82 27.26 -14.58
CA VAL A 64 4.34 28.29 -15.51
C VAL A 64 4.23 27.73 -16.92
N SER A 65 5.22 26.98 -17.39
CA SER A 65 5.19 26.32 -18.70
C SER A 65 4.07 25.28 -18.79
N GLY A 66 3.86 24.48 -17.74
CA GLY A 66 2.78 23.50 -17.66
C GLY A 66 1.41 24.16 -17.59
N GLY A 67 1.28 25.23 -16.80
CA GLY A 67 0.06 26.03 -16.72
C GLY A 67 -0.29 26.70 -18.05
N LEU A 68 0.71 27.22 -18.77
CA LEU A 68 0.52 27.78 -20.11
C LEU A 68 0.10 26.70 -21.12
N LEU A 69 0.70 25.50 -21.04
CA LEU A 69 0.33 24.38 -21.91
C LEU A 69 -1.11 23.89 -21.69
N VAL A 70 -1.63 24.00 -20.46
CA VAL A 70 -2.98 23.57 -20.11
C VAL A 70 -4.03 24.65 -20.42
N THR A 71 -3.65 25.93 -20.36
CA THR A 71 -4.60 27.06 -20.53
C THR A 71 -4.70 27.57 -21.96
N VAL A 72 -3.70 27.31 -22.80
CA VAL A 72 -3.73 27.69 -24.22
C VAL A 72 -4.43 26.60 -25.01
N ASP A 73 -5.66 26.89 -25.46
CA ASP A 73 -6.38 26.03 -26.40
C ASP A 73 -5.61 25.92 -27.72
N GLY A 74 -5.15 24.72 -28.02
CA GLY A 74 -4.38 24.42 -29.23
C GLY A 74 -4.45 22.94 -29.62
N PRO A 75 -3.82 22.53 -30.74
CA PRO A 75 -3.80 21.12 -31.18
C PRO A 75 -3.15 20.16 -30.16
N HIS A 76 -2.55 20.70 -29.11
CA HIS A 76 -1.86 20.03 -28.03
C HIS A 76 -2.85 19.55 -26.96
N GLY A 77 -4.08 20.10 -26.93
CA GLY A 77 -5.10 19.78 -25.92
C GLY A 77 -5.37 18.29 -25.80
N LYS A 78 -5.41 17.57 -26.93
CA LYS A 78 -5.55 16.10 -26.94
C LYS A 78 -4.39 15.37 -26.24
N HIS A 79 -3.16 15.85 -26.42
CA HIS A 79 -1.98 15.26 -25.77
C HIS A 79 -1.95 15.59 -24.27
N VAL A 80 -2.39 16.80 -23.89
CA VAL A 80 -2.50 17.21 -22.49
C VAL A 80 -3.56 16.38 -21.76
N GLU A 81 -4.71 16.15 -22.39
CA GLU A 81 -5.77 15.30 -21.84
C GLU A 81 -5.31 13.84 -21.67
N GLU A 82 -4.62 13.29 -22.67
CA GLU A 82 -3.99 11.96 -22.60
C GLU A 82 -3.02 11.85 -21.41
N VAL A 83 -2.10 12.82 -21.27
CA VAL A 83 -1.14 12.86 -20.15
C VAL A 83 -1.87 12.95 -18.81
N LEU A 84 -2.94 13.74 -18.72
CA LEU A 84 -3.72 13.87 -17.49
C LEU A 84 -4.39 12.53 -17.11
N GLU A 85 -4.89 11.77 -18.08
CA GLU A 85 -5.44 10.43 -17.86
C GLU A 85 -4.37 9.47 -17.33
N TYR A 86 -3.15 9.49 -17.91
CA TYR A 86 -2.02 8.70 -17.40
C TYR A 86 -1.60 9.10 -15.98
N VAL A 87 -1.55 10.40 -15.69
CA VAL A 87 -1.22 10.91 -14.34
C VAL A 87 -2.27 10.47 -13.33
N ARG A 88 -3.56 10.63 -13.66
CA ARG A 88 -4.67 10.18 -12.82
C ARG A 88 -4.62 8.68 -12.57
N TYR A 89 -4.35 7.90 -13.61
CA TYR A 89 -4.20 6.45 -13.53
C TYR A 89 -3.02 6.04 -12.63
N GLY A 90 -1.86 6.68 -12.80
CA GLY A 90 -0.69 6.47 -11.96
C GLY A 90 -0.97 6.80 -10.49
N LEU A 91 -1.52 7.99 -10.24
CA LEU A 91 -1.88 8.45 -8.90
C LEU A 91 -2.90 7.53 -8.23
N TRP A 92 -3.90 7.04 -8.96
CA TRP A 92 -4.90 6.13 -8.42
C TRP A 92 -4.28 4.85 -7.87
N TRP A 93 -3.48 4.16 -8.67
CA TRP A 93 -2.88 2.89 -8.25
C TRP A 93 -1.81 3.08 -7.17
N ILE A 94 -0.97 4.11 -7.30
CA ILE A 94 0.03 4.44 -6.27
C ILE A 94 -0.67 4.80 -4.95
N ALA A 95 -1.73 5.62 -4.97
CA ALA A 95 -2.45 5.99 -3.76
C ALA A 95 -3.13 4.79 -3.08
N LEU A 96 -3.74 3.88 -3.85
CA LEU A 96 -4.28 2.62 -3.33
C LEU A 96 -3.20 1.72 -2.73
N GLY A 97 -2.00 1.74 -3.32
CA GLY A 97 -0.83 1.06 -2.78
C GLY A 97 -0.35 1.67 -1.46
N VAL A 98 -0.25 3.00 -1.37
CA VAL A 98 0.14 3.69 -0.13
C VAL A 98 -0.88 3.44 0.97
N ALA A 99 -2.18 3.56 0.66
CA ALA A 99 -3.27 3.28 1.60
C ALA A 99 -3.28 1.82 2.09
N SER A 100 -2.68 0.92 1.32
CA SER A 100 -2.47 -0.49 1.70
C SER A 100 -1.55 -0.66 2.92
N SER A 101 -0.59 0.27 3.09
CA SER A 101 0.49 0.16 4.08
C SER A 101 0.28 1.06 5.32
N ILE A 102 -0.43 2.18 5.17
CA ILE A 102 -0.66 3.13 6.27
C ILE A 102 -1.77 2.60 7.19
N GLY A 103 -1.43 1.67 8.11
CA GLY A 103 -2.40 1.17 9.10
C GLY A 103 -2.13 -0.18 9.77
N LEU A 104 -0.88 -0.66 9.92
CA LEU A 104 -0.52 -1.93 10.58
C LEU A 104 -1.19 -3.20 9.98
N GLY A 105 -1.57 -3.17 8.70
CA GLY A 105 -2.60 -4.09 8.19
C GLY A 105 -2.35 -4.68 6.80
N SER A 106 -1.28 -5.48 6.64
CA SER A 106 -1.07 -6.52 5.60
C SER A 106 -0.97 -6.13 4.12
N GLY A 107 -1.48 -4.97 3.74
CA GLY A 107 -1.73 -4.59 2.36
C GLY A 107 -2.66 -5.54 1.57
N LEU A 108 -3.30 -6.48 2.25
CA LEU A 108 -4.23 -7.43 1.64
C LEU A 108 -5.57 -6.75 1.32
N HIS A 109 -5.96 -5.72 2.07
CA HIS A 109 -7.27 -5.10 1.92
C HIS A 109 -7.43 -4.38 0.58
N THR A 110 -6.57 -3.41 0.24
CA THR A 110 -6.71 -2.72 -1.06
C THR A 110 -6.40 -3.64 -2.23
N PHE A 111 -5.56 -4.66 -2.03
CA PHE A 111 -5.38 -5.74 -3.00
C PHE A 111 -6.69 -6.48 -3.27
N VAL A 112 -7.33 -7.06 -2.24
CA VAL A 112 -8.56 -7.87 -2.38
C VAL A 112 -9.75 -7.05 -2.89
N LEU A 113 -9.75 -5.73 -2.70
CA LEU A 113 -10.90 -4.89 -3.06
C LEU A 113 -10.77 -4.20 -4.42
N TYR A 114 -9.56 -3.91 -4.85
CA TYR A 114 -9.34 -3.14 -6.07
C TYR A 114 -8.49 -3.90 -7.07
N LEU A 115 -7.25 -4.24 -6.72
CA LEU A 115 -6.31 -4.85 -7.66
C LEU A 115 -6.69 -6.28 -8.03
N GLY A 116 -7.00 -7.13 -7.04
CA GLY A 116 -7.42 -8.52 -7.22
C GLY A 116 -8.68 -8.64 -8.08
N PRO A 117 -9.78 -7.93 -7.76
CA PRO A 117 -10.98 -7.91 -8.59
C PRO A 117 -10.73 -7.40 -10.00
N HIS A 118 -9.91 -6.36 -10.19
CA HIS A 118 -9.53 -5.89 -11.51
C HIS A 118 -8.83 -6.99 -12.34
N ILE A 119 -7.85 -7.68 -11.76
CA ILE A 119 -7.14 -8.79 -12.42
C ILE A 119 -8.08 -9.95 -12.73
N ALA A 120 -8.95 -10.32 -11.78
CA ALA A 120 -9.91 -11.40 -11.93
C ALA A 120 -10.92 -11.11 -13.05
N LEU A 121 -11.57 -9.94 -13.02
CA LEU A 121 -12.55 -9.53 -14.03
C LEU A 121 -11.92 -9.45 -15.43
N PHE A 122 -10.70 -8.92 -15.54
CA PHE A 122 -9.99 -8.87 -16.82
C PHE A 122 -9.67 -10.28 -17.33
N THR A 123 -9.17 -11.17 -16.47
CA THR A 123 -8.84 -12.56 -16.82
C THR A 123 -10.07 -13.35 -17.26
N LEU A 124 -11.18 -13.22 -16.52
CA LEU A 124 -12.46 -13.85 -16.88
C LEU A 124 -12.96 -13.32 -18.23
N LYS A 125 -12.95 -12.00 -18.44
CA LYS A 125 -13.38 -11.43 -19.72
C LYS A 125 -12.49 -11.87 -20.88
N ALA A 126 -11.17 -11.93 -20.68
CA ALA A 126 -10.22 -12.34 -21.69
C ALA A 126 -10.40 -13.82 -22.09
N THR A 127 -10.58 -14.70 -21.11
CA THR A 127 -10.83 -16.13 -21.34
C THR A 127 -12.19 -16.38 -22.01
N LEU A 128 -13.24 -15.67 -21.59
CA LEU A 128 -14.57 -15.73 -22.19
C LEU A 128 -14.60 -15.24 -23.65
N CYS A 129 -13.96 -14.11 -23.94
CA CYS A 129 -13.94 -13.55 -25.29
C CYS A 129 -12.82 -14.13 -26.18
N GLY A 130 -11.88 -14.91 -25.62
CA GLY A 130 -10.76 -15.52 -26.35
C GLY A 130 -9.77 -14.53 -26.92
N ARG A 131 -9.55 -13.42 -26.22
CA ARG A 131 -8.68 -12.32 -26.65
C ARG A 131 -8.27 -11.44 -25.47
N VAL A 132 -7.20 -10.65 -25.63
CA VAL A 132 -6.60 -9.83 -24.56
C VAL A 132 -6.63 -8.33 -24.85
N ASP A 133 -6.93 -7.95 -26.08
CA ASP A 133 -7.08 -6.57 -26.56
C ASP A 133 -8.47 -6.01 -26.21
N LEU A 134 -8.77 -6.02 -24.91
CA LEU A 134 -10.03 -5.52 -24.38
C LEU A 134 -9.94 -4.03 -24.02
N LYS A 135 -8.79 -3.60 -23.51
CA LYS A 135 -8.57 -2.22 -23.07
C LYS A 135 -8.45 -1.28 -24.26
N SER A 136 -9.15 -0.15 -24.21
CA SER A 136 -8.98 0.92 -25.19
C SER A 136 -7.63 1.62 -25.08
N ALA A 137 -7.14 1.78 -23.86
CA ALA A 137 -5.83 2.34 -23.52
C ALA A 137 -5.33 1.73 -22.19
N PRO A 138 -4.03 1.84 -21.85
CA PRO A 138 -3.50 1.29 -20.60
C PRO A 138 -4.19 1.85 -19.34
N TYR A 139 -4.67 3.08 -19.37
CA TYR A 139 -5.39 3.72 -18.26
C TYR A 139 -6.87 3.35 -18.15
N ASP A 140 -7.41 2.55 -19.09
CA ASP A 140 -8.80 2.06 -19.11
C ASP A 140 -9.00 0.94 -18.08
N THR A 141 -9.05 1.37 -16.82
CA THR A 141 -9.08 0.52 -15.63
C THR A 141 -10.19 0.94 -14.66
N ILE A 142 -10.39 0.13 -13.61
CA ILE A 142 -11.31 0.45 -12.52
C ILE A 142 -10.73 1.60 -11.71
N GLN A 143 -11.42 2.74 -11.73
CA GLN A 143 -11.04 3.93 -10.97
C GLN A 143 -12.18 4.40 -10.07
N LEU A 144 -11.88 5.33 -9.15
CA LEU A 144 -12.91 5.97 -8.33
C LEU A 144 -14.00 6.60 -9.23
N LYS A 145 -15.22 6.07 -9.13
CA LYS A 145 -16.41 6.50 -9.88
C LYS A 145 -16.32 6.36 -11.42
N ARG A 146 -15.35 5.62 -11.96
CA ARG A 146 -15.27 5.32 -13.40
C ARG A 146 -15.22 3.81 -13.62
N VAL A 147 -16.14 3.33 -14.45
CA VAL A 147 -16.17 1.92 -14.87
C VAL A 147 -15.32 1.81 -16.14
N PRO A 148 -14.46 0.77 -16.24
CA PRO A 148 -13.67 0.56 -17.45
C PRO A 148 -14.56 0.25 -18.65
N SER A 149 -14.16 0.72 -19.84
CA SER A 149 -14.98 0.62 -21.05
C SER A 149 -15.22 -0.82 -21.50
N TRP A 150 -14.33 -1.75 -21.11
CA TRP A 150 -14.34 -3.14 -21.53
C TRP A 150 -15.26 -4.05 -20.71
N LEU A 151 -15.67 -3.62 -19.52
CA LEU A 151 -16.44 -4.46 -18.60
C LEU A 151 -17.85 -4.72 -19.14
N ASP A 152 -18.54 -3.66 -19.57
CA ASP A 152 -19.93 -3.71 -20.03
C ASP A 152 -20.09 -4.11 -21.50
N LYS A 153 -19.04 -4.00 -22.32
CA LYS A 153 -19.06 -4.39 -23.74
C LYS A 153 -19.22 -5.89 -23.93
N SER A 154 -20.05 -6.30 -24.88
CA SER A 154 -20.21 -7.72 -25.24
C SER A 154 -18.99 -8.24 -26.04
N CYS A 155 -18.70 -9.54 -25.96
CA CYS A 155 -17.57 -10.11 -26.71
C CYS A 155 -17.67 -9.89 -28.24
N SER A 156 -18.90 -9.82 -28.77
CA SER A 156 -19.15 -9.53 -30.19
C SER A 156 -18.72 -8.14 -30.64
N GLU A 157 -18.71 -7.16 -29.74
CA GLU A 157 -18.32 -5.78 -30.06
C GLU A 157 -16.82 -5.61 -30.25
N PHE A 158 -16.00 -6.48 -29.64
CA PHE A 158 -14.55 -6.46 -29.83
C PHE A 158 -14.16 -7.10 -31.17
N GLY A 159 -14.97 -8.03 -31.68
CA GLY A 159 -14.69 -8.84 -32.88
C GLY A 159 -14.38 -10.31 -32.57
N PRO A 160 -13.97 -11.10 -33.58
CA PRO A 160 -13.75 -12.54 -33.40
C PRO A 160 -12.64 -12.86 -32.39
N PRO A 161 -12.69 -14.03 -31.74
CA PRO A 161 -11.62 -14.48 -30.85
C PRO A 161 -10.31 -14.60 -31.66
N LEU A 162 -9.24 -13.95 -31.17
CA LEU A 162 -7.94 -13.97 -31.82
C LEU A 162 -7.10 -15.18 -31.40
N MET A 163 -7.41 -15.77 -30.23
CA MET A 163 -6.68 -16.89 -29.64
C MET A 163 -7.54 -18.16 -29.68
N ILE A 164 -7.71 -18.72 -30.87
CA ILE A 164 -8.42 -19.98 -31.09
C ILE A 164 -7.40 -21.12 -31.04
N SER A 165 -7.46 -21.95 -30.00
CA SER A 165 -6.74 -23.23 -29.97
C SER A 165 -7.69 -24.35 -30.41
N ALA A 166 -7.13 -25.43 -30.97
CA ALA A 166 -7.87 -26.62 -31.45
C ALA A 166 -8.75 -27.35 -30.40
N ALA A 167 -8.81 -26.87 -29.15
CA ALA A 167 -9.60 -27.45 -28.06
C ALA A 167 -10.37 -26.38 -27.26
N GLY A 168 -10.69 -25.23 -27.87
CA GLY A 168 -11.44 -24.13 -27.26
C GLY A 168 -10.66 -22.81 -27.18
N SER A 169 -11.32 -21.76 -26.67
CA SER A 169 -10.73 -20.45 -26.38
C SER A 169 -9.64 -20.59 -25.31
N ARG A 170 -8.36 -20.59 -25.71
CA ARG A 170 -7.22 -20.73 -24.79
C ARG A 170 -6.41 -19.45 -24.80
N VAL A 171 -6.55 -18.67 -23.75
CA VAL A 171 -5.71 -17.48 -23.54
C VAL A 171 -4.60 -17.82 -22.56
N PRO A 172 -3.32 -17.80 -22.99
CA PRO A 172 -2.20 -18.15 -22.13
C PRO A 172 -1.89 -17.01 -21.12
N LEU A 173 -1.33 -17.38 -19.96
CA LEU A 173 -0.91 -16.44 -18.92
C LEU A 173 0.02 -15.35 -19.45
N THR A 174 0.93 -15.71 -20.35
CA THR A 174 1.89 -14.79 -20.97
C THR A 174 1.24 -13.68 -21.78
N SER A 175 0.01 -13.88 -22.26
CA SER A 175 -0.76 -12.85 -22.96
C SER A 175 -1.62 -12.01 -22.02
N ILE A 176 -2.08 -12.57 -20.90
CA ILE A 176 -2.91 -11.85 -19.91
C ILE A 176 -2.05 -10.97 -18.99
N LEU A 177 -0.91 -11.50 -18.53
CA LEU A 177 -0.07 -10.86 -17.53
C LEU A 177 0.36 -9.43 -17.93
N PRO A 178 0.88 -9.17 -19.15
CA PRO A 178 1.33 -7.83 -19.54
C PRO A 178 0.21 -6.79 -19.51
N GLN A 179 -1.05 -7.21 -19.69
CA GLN A 179 -2.20 -6.31 -19.71
C GLN A 179 -2.55 -5.77 -18.33
N VAL A 180 -2.23 -6.47 -17.24
CA VAL A 180 -2.56 -6.09 -15.86
C VAL A 180 -1.34 -5.79 -14.99
N GLN A 181 -0.14 -6.01 -15.53
CA GLN A 181 1.12 -5.88 -14.82
C GLN A 181 1.38 -4.43 -14.38
N LEU A 182 0.99 -3.46 -15.19
CA LEU A 182 1.33 -2.06 -14.93
C LEU A 182 0.53 -1.53 -13.73
N GLU A 183 -0.75 -1.90 -13.59
CA GLU A 183 -1.55 -1.64 -12.40
C GLU A 183 -0.95 -2.29 -11.15
N ALA A 184 -0.51 -3.54 -11.27
CA ALA A 184 0.10 -4.28 -10.18
C ALA A 184 1.43 -3.66 -9.71
N ILE A 185 2.28 -3.22 -10.64
CA ILE A 185 3.53 -2.52 -10.34
C ILE A 185 3.24 -1.17 -9.67
N LEU A 186 2.37 -0.34 -10.24
CA LEU A 186 2.05 0.97 -9.67
C LEU A 186 1.49 0.86 -8.24
N TRP A 187 0.59 -0.11 -8.03
CA TRP A 187 0.09 -0.42 -6.70
C TRP A 187 1.23 -0.87 -5.77
N GLY A 188 2.11 -1.76 -6.22
CA GLY A 188 3.26 -2.21 -5.45
C GLY A 188 4.26 -1.11 -5.11
N ILE A 189 4.52 -0.17 -6.02
CA ILE A 189 5.31 1.04 -5.77
C ILE A 189 4.67 1.84 -4.63
N GLY A 190 3.35 2.03 -4.67
CA GLY A 190 2.61 2.65 -3.58
C GLY A 190 2.80 1.92 -2.25
N THR A 191 2.76 0.59 -2.25
CA THR A 191 2.97 -0.18 -1.01
C THR A 191 4.37 0.03 -0.42
N ALA A 192 5.40 0.15 -1.27
CA ALA A 192 6.77 0.42 -0.85
C ALA A 192 6.92 1.85 -0.28
N LEU A 193 6.30 2.84 -0.93
CA LEU A 193 6.24 4.21 -0.40
C LEU A 193 5.54 4.29 0.95
N GLY A 194 4.52 3.45 1.16
CA GLY A 194 3.80 3.35 2.41
C GLY A 194 4.62 2.78 3.59
N GLU A 195 5.78 2.16 3.35
CA GLU A 195 6.70 1.69 4.40
C GLU A 195 7.75 2.72 4.83
N LEU A 196 7.82 3.86 4.13
CA LEU A 196 8.72 4.94 4.50
C LEU A 196 8.42 5.54 5.88
N PRO A 197 7.16 5.77 6.29
CA PRO A 197 6.89 6.36 7.60
C PRO A 197 7.40 5.49 8.76
N PRO A 198 7.13 4.17 8.86
CA PRO A 198 7.71 3.32 9.90
C PRO A 198 9.24 3.37 9.93
N TYR A 199 9.89 3.32 8.76
CA TYR A 199 11.35 3.39 8.65
C TYR A 199 11.93 4.71 9.19
N PHE A 200 11.35 5.85 8.82
CA PHE A 200 11.85 7.15 9.30
C PHE A 200 11.53 7.38 10.78
N ILE A 201 10.40 6.88 11.26
CA ILE A 201 10.03 6.96 12.67
C ILE A 201 11.01 6.15 13.52
N SER A 202 11.28 4.89 13.15
CA SER A 202 12.23 4.06 13.89
C SER A 202 13.67 4.54 13.79
N ARG A 203 14.08 5.07 12.63
CA ARG A 203 15.40 5.71 12.48
C ARG A 203 15.55 6.96 13.34
N ALA A 204 14.50 7.77 13.47
CA ALA A 204 14.54 8.94 14.34
C ALA A 204 14.63 8.54 15.82
N ALA A 205 13.93 7.48 16.22
CA ALA A 205 13.98 6.96 17.58
C ALA A 205 15.36 6.36 17.94
N SER A 206 15.94 5.56 17.05
CA SER A 206 17.27 4.96 17.27
C SER A 206 18.37 6.01 17.44
N ILE A 207 18.33 7.09 16.63
CA ILE A 207 19.26 8.23 16.77
C ILE A 207 19.05 8.96 18.11
N SER A 208 17.82 8.99 18.64
CA SER A 208 17.50 9.60 19.93
C SER A 208 17.84 8.72 21.14
N GLY A 209 18.35 7.50 20.94
CA GLY A 209 18.63 6.54 22.00
C GLY A 209 17.38 5.92 22.64
N SER A 210 16.20 6.11 22.04
CA SER A 210 14.92 5.54 22.47
C SER A 210 14.51 4.39 21.57
N THR A 211 13.96 3.31 22.14
CA THR A 211 13.23 2.30 21.38
C THR A 211 11.85 2.83 20.99
N VAL A 212 11.36 2.49 19.80
CA VAL A 212 9.97 2.81 19.41
C VAL A 212 9.03 1.86 20.17
N ASP A 213 7.85 2.33 20.59
CA ASP A 213 6.76 1.48 21.12
C ASP A 213 6.52 0.20 20.27
N GLY A 214 6.68 0.27 18.95
CA GLY A 214 6.57 -0.88 18.06
C GLY A 214 7.62 -1.97 18.30
N MET A 215 8.79 -1.64 18.87
CA MET A 215 9.79 -2.60 19.34
C MET A 215 9.41 -3.19 20.70
N GLU A 216 8.77 -2.40 21.57
CA GLU A 216 8.30 -2.84 22.90
C GLU A 216 7.05 -3.73 22.78
N GLU A 217 6.18 -3.48 21.81
CA GLU A 217 5.07 -4.37 21.43
C GLU A 217 5.61 -5.67 20.79
N LEU A 218 6.73 -5.61 20.06
CA LEU A 218 7.43 -6.79 19.54
C LEU A 218 8.09 -7.64 20.63
N ASP A 219 8.59 -7.01 21.69
CA ASP A 219 9.12 -7.69 22.88
C ASP A 219 7.99 -8.16 23.83
N GLY A 220 6.85 -7.45 23.83
CA GLY A 220 5.71 -7.63 24.72
C GLY A 220 4.57 -8.54 24.22
N SER A 221 4.45 -8.82 22.92
CA SER A 221 3.40 -9.71 22.34
C SER A 221 3.59 -11.20 22.67
N SER A 222 4.16 -11.50 23.84
CA SER A 222 4.72 -12.78 24.24
C SER A 222 3.71 -13.77 24.82
N THR A 223 2.39 -13.47 24.87
CA THR A 223 1.50 -14.25 25.74
C THR A 223 0.20 -14.81 25.16
N GLU A 224 -0.34 -14.42 23.99
CA GLU A 224 -1.75 -14.81 23.69
C GLU A 224 -2.11 -15.53 22.36
N ASP A 225 -1.19 -15.86 21.44
CA ASP A 225 -1.58 -16.62 20.22
C ASP A 225 -0.89 -17.99 20.10
N SER A 226 -1.57 -19.05 20.54
CA SER A 226 -1.11 -20.44 20.55
C SER A 226 -1.32 -21.18 19.21
N GLY A 227 -0.79 -20.64 18.10
CA GLY A 227 -0.85 -21.27 16.77
C GLY A 227 0.52 -21.73 16.25
N PHE A 228 0.58 -22.84 15.49
CA PHE A 228 1.82 -23.33 14.86
C PHE A 228 2.53 -22.25 14.02
N MET A 229 1.78 -21.48 13.22
CA MET A 229 2.33 -20.35 12.48
C MET A 229 2.87 -19.23 13.38
N ALA A 230 2.21 -18.93 14.49
CA ALA A 230 2.66 -17.88 15.42
C ALA A 230 4.00 -18.25 16.08
N THR A 231 4.19 -19.52 16.45
CA THR A 231 5.47 -20.02 17.01
C THR A 231 6.61 -19.94 16.00
N HIS A 232 6.37 -20.30 14.74
CA HIS A 232 7.37 -20.18 13.67
C HIS A 232 7.70 -18.72 13.36
N LEU A 233 6.68 -17.86 13.27
CA LEU A 233 6.87 -16.43 13.10
C LEU A 233 7.67 -15.82 14.25
N ASN A 234 7.40 -16.21 15.49
CA ASN A 234 8.15 -15.74 16.66
C ASN A 234 9.60 -16.23 16.66
N ARG A 235 9.87 -17.46 16.19
CA ARG A 235 11.25 -17.96 16.01
C ARG A 235 12.00 -17.17 14.94
N VAL A 236 11.36 -16.88 13.80
CA VAL A 236 11.94 -16.05 12.74
C VAL A 236 12.19 -14.64 13.24
N LYS A 237 11.23 -14.01 13.93
CA LYS A 237 11.38 -12.67 14.54
C LYS A 237 12.58 -12.62 15.49
N ARG A 238 12.69 -13.57 16.42
CA ARG A 238 13.76 -13.61 17.42
C ARG A 238 15.13 -13.88 16.79
N TRP A 239 15.17 -14.73 15.77
CA TRP A 239 16.37 -14.91 14.95
C TRP A 239 16.77 -13.60 14.27
N LEU A 240 15.81 -12.88 13.67
CA LEU A 240 16.04 -11.62 12.97
C LEU A 240 16.58 -10.50 13.87
N LEU A 241 16.05 -10.41 15.10
CA LEU A 241 16.54 -9.47 16.12
C LEU A 241 17.97 -9.82 16.56
N THR A 242 18.26 -11.12 16.75
CA THR A 242 19.57 -11.61 17.20
C THR A 242 20.63 -11.52 16.08
N HIS A 243 20.23 -11.63 14.81
CA HIS A 243 21.08 -11.54 13.62
C HIS A 243 21.01 -10.16 12.92
N SER A 244 20.53 -9.14 13.62
CA SER A 244 20.31 -7.80 13.06
C SER A 244 21.56 -7.13 12.48
N GLN A 245 22.75 -7.50 12.97
CA GLN A 245 24.04 -7.03 12.44
C GLN A 245 24.33 -7.50 11.00
N HIS A 246 23.56 -8.46 10.47
CA HIS A 246 23.68 -8.99 9.11
C HIS A 246 22.48 -8.65 8.20
N LEU A 247 21.71 -7.62 8.53
CA LEU A 247 20.63 -7.12 7.67
C LEU A 247 21.21 -6.39 6.45
N ASN A 248 21.58 -7.17 5.45
CA ASN A 248 22.00 -6.69 4.13
C ASN A 248 20.78 -6.57 3.19
N PHE A 249 20.99 -5.90 2.06
CA PHE A 249 20.03 -5.73 0.97
C PHE A 249 19.19 -6.98 0.67
N PHE A 250 19.83 -8.15 0.54
CA PHE A 250 19.13 -9.40 0.22
C PHE A 250 18.19 -9.86 1.33
N THR A 251 18.58 -9.69 2.59
CA THR A 251 17.73 -10.03 3.74
C THR A 251 16.50 -9.12 3.77
N VAL A 252 16.69 -7.82 3.54
CA VAL A 252 15.61 -6.85 3.43
C VAL A 252 14.69 -7.18 2.26
N LEU A 253 15.25 -7.56 1.11
CA LEU A 253 14.50 -7.94 -0.09
C LEU A 253 13.61 -9.15 0.18
N VAL A 254 14.15 -10.20 0.80
CA VAL A 254 13.38 -11.40 1.17
C VAL A 254 12.26 -11.04 2.12
N LEU A 255 12.54 -10.24 3.16
CA LEU A 255 11.52 -9.79 4.12
C LEU A 255 10.42 -8.96 3.47
N ALA A 256 10.79 -8.07 2.54
CA ALA A 256 9.84 -7.24 1.83
C ALA A 256 8.97 -8.03 0.82
N SER A 257 9.48 -9.18 0.35
CA SER A 257 8.82 -10.04 -0.66
C SER A 257 7.76 -10.97 -0.06
N VAL A 258 7.85 -11.30 1.24
CA VAL A 258 6.93 -12.24 1.89
C VAL A 258 5.59 -11.55 2.25
N PRO A 259 4.43 -12.10 1.84
CA PRO A 259 3.14 -11.56 2.19
C PRO A 259 2.77 -11.87 3.66
N ASN A 260 2.82 -10.84 4.53
CA ASN A 260 2.26 -10.69 5.88
C ASN A 260 2.58 -11.79 6.94
N PRO A 261 3.00 -11.49 8.19
CA PRO A 261 3.12 -10.21 8.93
C PRO A 261 4.55 -9.62 9.02
N LEU A 262 5.50 -10.13 8.23
CA LEU A 262 6.89 -9.63 8.22
C LEU A 262 7.05 -8.24 7.57
N PHE A 263 5.98 -7.74 6.95
CA PHE A 263 5.90 -6.50 6.17
C PHE A 263 6.20 -5.25 7.01
N ASP A 264 5.43 -4.98 8.07
CA ASP A 264 5.61 -3.79 8.91
C ASP A 264 6.89 -3.86 9.76
N LEU A 265 7.35 -5.08 10.04
CA LEU A 265 8.55 -5.34 10.82
C LEU A 265 9.82 -4.92 10.08
N ALA A 266 9.87 -5.12 8.75
CA ALA A 266 11.05 -4.78 7.96
C ALA A 266 11.37 -3.28 8.05
N GLY A 267 10.37 -2.40 7.89
CA GLY A 267 10.56 -0.95 7.99
C GLY A 267 11.05 -0.52 9.37
N ILE A 268 10.40 -1.01 10.43
CA ILE A 268 10.77 -0.69 11.82
C ILE A 268 12.20 -1.15 12.11
N MET A 269 12.54 -2.40 11.79
CA MET A 269 13.87 -2.96 12.02
C MET A 269 14.94 -2.22 11.21
N CYS A 270 14.71 -1.97 9.92
CA CYS A 270 15.70 -1.29 9.08
C CYS A 270 16.01 0.12 9.59
N GLY A 271 15.01 0.86 10.07
CA GLY A 271 15.27 2.17 10.68
C GLY A 271 15.94 2.07 12.06
N GLN A 272 15.54 1.11 12.90
CA GLN A 272 16.13 0.90 14.22
C GLN A 272 17.62 0.55 14.14
N PHE A 273 17.99 -0.34 13.21
CA PHE A 273 19.38 -0.76 13.00
C PHE A 273 20.18 0.17 12.09
N GLY A 274 19.59 1.27 11.63
CA GLY A 274 20.30 2.32 10.90
C GLY A 274 20.70 1.99 9.46
N ILE A 275 20.02 1.03 8.81
CA ILE A 275 20.30 0.62 7.43
C ILE A 275 20.18 1.83 6.48
N PRO A 276 21.06 2.03 5.49
CA PRO A 276 20.97 3.12 4.53
C PRO A 276 19.61 3.17 3.82
N PHE A 277 19.10 4.38 3.59
CA PHE A 277 17.79 4.59 2.97
C PHE A 277 17.66 3.89 1.60
N TRP A 278 18.67 4.04 0.74
CA TRP A 278 18.62 3.47 -0.62
C TRP A 278 18.65 1.95 -0.64
N GLU A 279 19.36 1.34 0.30
CA GLU A 279 19.41 -0.12 0.44
C GLU A 279 18.05 -0.66 0.85
N PHE A 280 17.44 -0.04 1.86
CA PHE A 280 16.09 -0.36 2.30
C PHE A 280 15.04 -0.10 1.20
N PHE A 281 15.05 1.09 0.61
CA PHE A 281 14.03 1.51 -0.35
C PHE A 281 14.08 0.70 -1.64
N LEU A 282 15.27 0.41 -2.17
CA LEU A 282 15.38 -0.38 -3.39
C LEU A 282 15.03 -1.86 -3.15
N ALA A 283 15.43 -2.41 -2.00
CA ALA A 283 15.06 -3.77 -1.61
C ALA A 283 13.54 -3.91 -1.44
N THR A 284 12.91 -2.94 -0.77
CA THR A 284 11.44 -2.92 -0.59
C THR A 284 10.69 -2.68 -1.90
N LEU A 285 11.19 -1.79 -2.76
CA LEU A 285 10.62 -1.55 -4.08
C LEU A 285 10.62 -2.82 -4.94
N ILE A 286 11.76 -3.51 -5.04
CA ILE A 286 11.85 -4.75 -5.83
C ILE A 286 11.00 -5.86 -5.20
N GLY A 287 11.11 -6.04 -3.88
CA GLY A 287 10.38 -7.08 -3.17
C GLY A 287 8.86 -6.92 -3.29
N LYS A 288 8.37 -5.69 -3.29
CA LYS A 288 6.93 -5.42 -3.34
C LYS A 288 6.40 -5.17 -4.74
N ALA A 289 6.99 -4.24 -5.48
CA ALA A 289 6.49 -3.82 -6.77
C ALA A 289 6.72 -4.86 -7.87
N ILE A 290 7.71 -5.74 -7.68
CA ILE A 290 8.05 -6.78 -8.65
C ILE A 290 7.69 -8.16 -8.07
N ILE A 291 8.35 -8.60 -7.00
CA ILE A 291 8.22 -10.01 -6.57
C ILE A 291 6.82 -10.30 -6.00
N LYS A 292 6.43 -9.63 -4.91
CA LYS A 292 5.15 -9.86 -4.21
C LYS A 292 3.95 -9.67 -5.13
N THR A 293 3.90 -8.54 -5.84
CA THR A 293 2.76 -8.23 -6.72
C THR A 293 2.64 -9.20 -7.89
N HIS A 294 3.75 -9.66 -8.47
CA HIS A 294 3.69 -10.60 -9.59
C HIS A 294 3.26 -11.97 -9.10
N ILE A 295 3.74 -12.44 -7.95
CA ILE A 295 3.25 -13.67 -7.31
C ILE A 295 1.74 -13.59 -7.09
N GLN A 296 1.25 -12.49 -6.50
CA GLN A 296 -0.17 -12.28 -6.26
C GLN A 296 -1.00 -12.19 -7.56
N THR A 297 -0.46 -11.53 -8.59
CA THR A 297 -1.14 -11.36 -9.88
C THR A 297 -1.23 -12.68 -10.64
N ILE A 298 -0.13 -13.43 -10.72
CA ILE A 298 -0.09 -14.76 -11.34
C ILE A 298 -1.06 -15.69 -10.63
N PHE A 299 -1.08 -15.69 -9.29
CA PHE A 299 -2.01 -16.51 -8.52
C PHE A 299 -3.47 -16.24 -8.90
N ILE A 300 -3.89 -14.97 -8.97
CA ILE A 300 -5.27 -14.62 -9.37
C ILE A 300 -5.55 -15.04 -10.82
N ILE A 301 -4.63 -14.82 -11.76
CA ILE A 301 -4.81 -15.23 -13.16
C ILE A 301 -4.97 -16.76 -13.25
N CYS A 302 -4.15 -17.53 -12.51
CA CYS A 302 -4.25 -18.99 -12.47
C CYS A 302 -5.60 -19.45 -11.91
N VAL A 303 -6.07 -18.85 -10.81
CA VAL A 303 -7.36 -19.22 -10.19
C VAL A 303 -8.55 -18.91 -11.11
N CYS A 304 -8.50 -17.79 -11.83
CA CYS A 304 -9.58 -17.35 -12.71
C CYS A 304 -9.56 -18.00 -14.10
N ASN A 305 -8.49 -18.72 -14.46
CA ASN A 305 -8.39 -19.43 -15.73
C ASN A 305 -8.50 -20.93 -15.47
N ASN A 306 -9.63 -21.54 -15.87
CA ASN A 306 -9.94 -22.96 -15.63
C ASN A 306 -8.79 -23.90 -15.99
N GLN A 307 -8.14 -23.68 -17.14
CA GLN A 307 -7.05 -24.53 -17.59
C GLN A 307 -5.80 -24.40 -16.70
N LEU A 308 -5.49 -23.17 -16.24
CA LEU A 308 -4.36 -22.96 -15.35
C LEU A 308 -4.66 -23.42 -13.93
N LEU A 309 -5.91 -23.33 -13.49
CA LEU A 309 -6.35 -23.89 -12.23
C LEU A 309 -6.14 -25.41 -12.22
N ASP A 310 -6.62 -26.12 -13.26
CA ASP A 310 -6.46 -27.57 -13.36
C ASP A 310 -4.98 -27.97 -13.42
N TRP A 311 -4.15 -27.22 -14.15
CA TRP A 311 -2.70 -27.44 -14.17
C TRP A 311 -2.06 -27.19 -12.81
N MET A 312 -2.41 -26.08 -12.14
CA MET A 312 -1.91 -25.74 -10.82
C MET A 312 -2.33 -26.76 -9.77
N GLU A 313 -3.55 -27.27 -9.83
CA GLU A 313 -4.02 -28.34 -8.94
C GLU A 313 -3.21 -29.62 -9.12
N ASN A 314 -2.95 -30.04 -10.37
CA ASN A 314 -2.15 -31.23 -10.67
C ASN A 314 -0.70 -31.09 -10.20
N GLU A 315 -0.05 -29.95 -10.44
CA GLU A 315 1.30 -29.67 -9.94
C GLU A 315 1.33 -29.57 -8.41
N LEU A 316 0.33 -28.93 -7.81
CA LEU A 316 0.22 -28.84 -6.35
C LEU A 316 0.04 -30.22 -5.73
N ILE A 317 -0.78 -31.10 -6.33
CA ILE A 317 -0.92 -32.50 -5.93
C ILE A 317 0.42 -33.22 -6.01
N TRP A 318 1.18 -33.02 -7.09
CA TRP A 318 2.51 -33.63 -7.27
C TRP A 318 3.54 -33.14 -6.23
N ILE A 319 3.62 -31.83 -5.99
CA ILE A 319 4.53 -31.23 -5.00
C ILE A 319 4.15 -31.70 -3.58
N LEU A 320 2.86 -31.67 -3.24
CA LEU A 320 2.40 -32.08 -1.91
C LEU A 320 2.48 -33.59 -1.67
N SER A 321 2.45 -34.42 -2.71
CA SER A 321 2.68 -35.86 -2.55
C SER A 321 4.10 -36.20 -2.07
N HIS A 322 5.05 -35.28 -2.25
CA HIS A 322 6.44 -35.44 -1.76
C HIS A 322 6.60 -35.06 -0.28
N VAL A 323 5.60 -34.43 0.37
CA VAL A 323 5.69 -33.97 1.77
C VAL A 323 4.67 -34.70 2.65
N PRO A 324 5.08 -35.71 3.44
CA PRO A 324 4.17 -36.42 4.34
C PRO A 324 3.60 -35.47 5.39
N GLY A 325 2.26 -35.36 5.44
CA GLY A 325 1.52 -34.49 6.36
C GLY A 325 0.77 -33.32 5.70
N LEU A 326 1.22 -32.84 4.53
CA LEU A 326 0.53 -31.77 3.78
C LEU A 326 -0.57 -32.32 2.86
N ALA A 327 -0.46 -33.58 2.44
CA ALA A 327 -1.45 -34.26 1.59
C ALA A 327 -2.87 -34.29 2.19
N SER A 328 -3.03 -34.26 3.52
CA SER A 328 -4.35 -34.21 4.18
C SER A 328 -5.02 -32.84 4.10
N MET A 329 -4.27 -31.76 3.84
CA MET A 329 -4.78 -30.39 3.69
C MET A 329 -5.19 -30.06 2.24
N LEU A 330 -4.77 -30.89 1.29
CA LEU A 330 -4.93 -30.70 -0.15
C LEU A 330 -6.41 -30.65 -0.62
N PRO A 331 -7.32 -31.53 -0.14
CA PRO A 331 -8.74 -31.44 -0.49
C PRO A 331 -9.40 -30.17 0.05
N GLY A 332 -8.96 -29.70 1.23
CA GLY A 332 -9.46 -28.46 1.82
C GLY A 332 -8.98 -27.21 1.08
N LEU A 333 -7.78 -27.24 0.51
CA LEU A 333 -7.22 -26.14 -0.27
C LEU A 333 -7.87 -26.03 -1.66
N THR A 334 -8.04 -27.16 -2.36
CA THR A 334 -8.73 -27.24 -3.66
C THR A 334 -10.19 -26.80 -3.52
N ALA A 335 -10.91 -27.26 -2.49
CA ALA A 335 -12.27 -26.77 -2.20
C ALA A 335 -12.31 -25.25 -1.95
N LYS A 336 -11.33 -24.68 -1.23
CA LYS A 336 -11.23 -23.23 -1.02
C LYS A 336 -10.89 -22.45 -2.30
N LEU A 337 -10.05 -23.01 -3.18
CA LEU A 337 -9.72 -22.44 -4.48
C LEU A 337 -10.94 -22.41 -5.38
N HIS A 338 -11.67 -23.53 -5.49
CA HIS A 338 -12.94 -23.57 -6.21
C HIS A 338 -13.98 -22.64 -5.60
N ALA A 339 -14.12 -22.56 -4.28
CA ALA A 339 -15.04 -21.63 -3.64
C ALA A 339 -14.66 -20.15 -3.85
N MET A 340 -13.35 -19.83 -3.87
CA MET A 340 -12.88 -18.48 -4.24
C MET A 340 -13.21 -18.18 -5.71
N LYS A 341 -12.94 -19.13 -6.60
CA LYS A 341 -13.30 -19.03 -8.01
C LYS A 341 -14.80 -18.87 -8.20
N GLU A 342 -15.64 -19.66 -7.54
CA GLU A 342 -17.09 -19.54 -7.57
C GLU A 342 -17.54 -18.17 -7.05
N LYS A 343 -16.93 -17.61 -6.00
CA LYS A 343 -17.19 -16.20 -5.61
C LYS A 343 -16.87 -15.19 -6.71
N TYR A 344 -15.92 -15.49 -7.60
CA TYR A 344 -15.62 -14.68 -8.78
C TYR A 344 -16.48 -15.05 -10.02
N ILE A 345 -17.05 -16.26 -10.10
CA ILE A 345 -17.81 -16.82 -11.24
C ILE A 345 -19.35 -16.82 -11.04
N ASP A 346 -19.86 -16.81 -9.81
CA ASP A 346 -21.27 -16.50 -9.49
C ASP A 346 -21.60 -15.03 -9.78
N ALA A 347 -20.59 -14.24 -10.16
CA ALA A 347 -20.75 -13.23 -11.20
C ALA A 347 -20.74 -13.92 -12.59
N PRO A 348 -21.92 -14.06 -13.23
CA PRO A 348 -22.45 -15.30 -13.79
C PRO A 348 -21.77 -15.86 -15.06
N SER A 349 -21.83 -17.18 -15.23
CA SER A 349 -21.71 -17.92 -16.51
C SER A 349 -22.46 -19.28 -16.40
N PRO A 350 -22.96 -19.95 -17.47
CA PRO A 350 -22.58 -19.84 -18.89
C PRO A 350 -23.73 -19.73 -19.93
N VAL A 351 -23.55 -18.80 -20.89
CA VAL A 351 -23.97 -18.74 -22.34
C VAL A 351 -25.39 -19.24 -22.77
N PRO A 352 -26.14 -18.58 -23.70
CA PRO A 352 -25.83 -17.40 -24.53
C PRO A 352 -26.82 -16.22 -24.35
N SER A 353 -26.38 -15.08 -24.87
CA SER A 353 -27.15 -13.85 -25.15
C SER A 353 -27.60 -13.03 -23.93
N HIS A 354 -27.06 -11.81 -23.88
CA HIS A 354 -27.73 -10.65 -23.30
C HIS A 354 -27.75 -10.49 -21.77
N ILE A 355 -26.59 -10.44 -21.10
CA ILE A 355 -26.57 -9.98 -19.69
C ILE A 355 -25.44 -8.97 -19.45
N LYS A 356 -25.87 -7.74 -19.12
CA LYS A 356 -25.08 -6.69 -18.46
C LYS A 356 -24.39 -7.30 -17.24
N VAL A 357 -23.07 -7.20 -17.19
CA VAL A 357 -22.28 -7.50 -15.99
C VAL A 357 -22.90 -6.74 -14.82
N LYS A 358 -23.55 -7.46 -13.90
CA LYS A 358 -24.22 -6.83 -12.77
C LYS A 358 -23.11 -6.24 -11.91
N LYS A 359 -23.10 -4.90 -11.82
CA LYS A 359 -22.23 -4.09 -10.96
C LYS A 359 -21.96 -4.85 -9.66
N TRP A 360 -20.68 -5.14 -9.41
CA TRP A 360 -20.20 -5.61 -8.11
C TRP A 360 -20.96 -4.87 -7.01
N ASP A 361 -21.58 -5.60 -6.09
CA ASP A 361 -22.55 -5.03 -5.15
C ASP A 361 -21.96 -3.81 -4.47
N PHE A 362 -22.36 -2.64 -4.97
CA PHE A 362 -21.93 -1.34 -4.47
C PHE A 362 -22.19 -1.24 -2.96
N SER A 363 -23.07 -2.08 -2.40
CA SER A 363 -23.29 -2.23 -0.96
C SER A 363 -22.02 -2.65 -0.20
N PHE A 364 -21.34 -3.75 -0.58
CA PHE A 364 -20.13 -4.21 0.15
C PHE A 364 -18.95 -3.27 -0.08
N ALA A 365 -18.74 -2.84 -1.33
CA ALA A 365 -17.71 -1.86 -1.66
C ALA A 365 -17.97 -0.51 -0.96
N SER A 366 -19.22 -0.07 -0.82
CA SER A 366 -19.58 1.18 -0.12
C SER A 366 -19.43 1.06 1.39
N ILE A 367 -19.86 -0.06 2.01
CA ILE A 367 -19.64 -0.33 3.43
C ILE A 367 -18.13 -0.32 3.71
N TRP A 368 -17.36 -1.00 2.87
CA TRP A 368 -15.93 -1.05 3.02
C TRP A 368 -15.26 0.31 2.75
N ASN A 369 -15.71 1.06 1.75
CA ASN A 369 -15.25 2.43 1.53
C ASN A 369 -15.54 3.33 2.72
N GLY A 370 -16.66 3.10 3.43
CA GLY A 370 -16.97 3.73 4.71
C GLY A 370 -15.94 3.38 5.79
N ILE A 371 -15.59 2.10 5.92
CA ILE A 371 -14.55 1.63 6.86
C ILE A 371 -13.19 2.27 6.52
N VAL A 372 -12.79 2.28 5.25
CA VAL A 372 -11.55 2.92 4.80
C VAL A 372 -11.57 4.42 5.09
N TRP A 373 -12.69 5.10 4.84
CA TRP A 373 -12.85 6.50 5.19
C TRP A 373 -12.70 6.74 6.69
N LEU A 374 -13.25 5.86 7.52
CA LEU A 374 -13.14 5.94 8.96
C LEU A 374 -11.70 5.70 9.43
N MET A 375 -10.98 4.74 8.83
CA MET A 375 -9.56 4.53 9.07
C MET A 375 -8.70 5.73 8.65
N LEU A 376 -8.94 6.29 7.46
CA LEU A 376 -8.24 7.48 6.97
C LEU A 376 -8.52 8.70 7.83
N LEU A 377 -9.78 8.86 8.29
CA LEU A 377 -10.16 9.93 9.21
C LEU A 377 -9.46 9.75 10.56
N ASN A 378 -9.43 8.54 11.12
CA ASN A 378 -8.73 8.26 12.37
C ASN A 378 -7.21 8.52 12.23
N PHE A 379 -6.63 8.12 11.09
CA PHE A 379 -5.23 8.42 10.79
C PHE A 379 -4.96 9.92 10.67
N PHE A 380 -5.85 10.66 10.01
CA PHE A 380 -5.78 12.11 9.92
C PHE A 380 -5.86 12.76 11.31
N VAL A 381 -6.80 12.33 12.15
CA VAL A 381 -6.92 12.77 13.55
C VAL A 381 -5.63 12.52 14.33
N LYS A 382 -5.00 11.35 14.15
CA LYS A 382 -3.70 11.03 14.76
C LYS A 382 -2.59 11.93 14.25
N ILE A 383 -2.50 12.23 12.95
CA ILE A 383 -1.49 13.16 12.40
C ILE A 383 -1.63 14.55 13.02
N VAL A 384 -2.85 15.08 13.04
CA VAL A 384 -3.11 16.42 13.58
C VAL A 384 -2.73 16.47 15.07
N THR A 385 -3.17 15.47 15.83
CA THR A 385 -2.87 15.34 17.26
C THR A 385 -1.36 15.23 17.51
N ALA A 386 -0.68 14.29 16.86
CA ALA A 386 0.75 14.07 17.05
C ALA A 386 1.59 15.31 16.66
N THR A 387 1.18 16.02 15.60
CA THR A 387 1.87 17.24 15.16
C THR A 387 1.69 18.38 16.17
N ALA A 388 0.47 18.55 16.70
CA ALA A 388 0.17 19.54 17.73
C ALA A 388 0.93 19.25 19.03
N GLN A 389 0.92 18.00 19.49
CA GLN A 389 1.66 17.54 20.68
C GLN A 389 3.17 17.78 20.52
N ARG A 390 3.74 17.45 19.35
CA ARG A 390 5.17 17.69 19.07
C ARG A 390 5.53 19.18 19.09
N HIS A 391 4.62 20.04 18.64
CA HIS A 391 4.83 21.48 18.67
C HIS A 391 4.77 22.03 20.11
N LEU A 392 3.80 21.57 20.91
CA LEU A 392 3.71 21.92 22.32
C LEU A 392 4.96 21.49 23.10
N LYS A 393 5.41 20.24 22.91
CA LYS A 393 6.62 19.72 23.55
C LYS A 393 7.85 20.57 23.23
N LYS A 394 8.04 20.97 21.97
CA LYS A 394 9.13 21.89 21.58
C LYS A 394 9.05 23.27 22.23
N LYS A 395 7.83 23.78 22.48
CA LYS A 395 7.63 25.07 23.15
C LYS A 395 7.99 24.97 24.63
N GLN A 396 7.54 23.89 25.29
CA GLN A 396 7.86 23.57 26.68
C GLN A 396 9.37 23.32 26.89
N GLU A 397 10.04 22.62 25.96
CA GLU A 397 11.50 22.44 26.00
C GLU A 397 12.26 23.76 25.94
N LYS A 398 11.82 24.71 25.11
CA LYS A 398 12.43 26.05 25.03
C LYS A 398 12.22 26.84 26.31
N GLU A 399 11.02 26.77 26.89
CA GLU A 399 10.69 27.43 28.15
C GLU A 399 11.54 26.87 29.31
N MET A 400 11.70 25.54 29.38
CA MET A 400 12.60 24.91 30.36
C MET A 400 14.06 25.34 30.14
N ALA A 401 14.55 25.38 28.90
CA ALA A 401 15.91 25.82 28.60
C ALA A 401 16.15 27.27 29.04
N THR A 402 15.19 28.17 28.82
CA THR A 402 15.29 29.57 29.29
C THR A 402 15.32 29.67 30.81
N LEU A 403 14.52 28.85 31.51
CA LEU A 403 14.49 28.83 32.97
C LEU A 403 15.79 28.30 33.58
N THR A 404 16.40 27.28 32.97
CA THR A 404 17.70 26.74 33.41
C THR A 404 18.90 27.63 33.10
N HIS A 405 18.77 28.56 32.13
CA HIS A 405 19.82 29.55 31.82
C HIS A 405 19.69 30.84 32.65
N SER A 406 18.55 31.06 33.31
CA SER A 406 18.30 32.22 34.18
C SER A 406 18.61 32.00 35.66
N ASP A 407 18.91 30.75 36.05
CA ASP A 407 19.49 30.38 37.34
C ASP A 407 21.01 30.22 37.19
#